data_AF-A0A227J1K9-F1
#
_entry.id   AF-A0A227J1K9-F1
#
_cell.length_a   1.000
_cell.length_b   1.000
_cell.length_c   1.000
_cell.angle_alpha   90.00
_cell.angle_beta   90.00
_cell.angle_gamma   90.00
#
_symmetry.space_group_name_H-M   'P 1'
#
loop_
_entity.id
_entity.type
_entity.pdbx_description
1 polymer ?
#
loop_
_entity_poly.entity_id
_entity_poly.type
_entity_poly.pdbx_seq_one_letter_code
_entity_poly.pdbx_strand_id
1 'polypeptide(L)'
;AESQGELTNDVRLGGIIAKVDNFKDKTRLEIVNLPINKSGKPDIDQEPTGRFAVYFDGYLEPVAFSQGRLVTIVGKGAGEEEGKIGEHEYVFPLVK
;
A
#
# COMPACT_ATOMS: atom_id res chain seq x y z
N ALA A 1 29.48 2.92 14.08
CA ALA A 1 28.82 2.25 12.94
C ALA A 1 27.33 2.41 13.17
N GLU A 2 26.75 3.47 12.60
CA GLU A 2 25.34 3.81 12.78
C GLU A 2 24.61 3.38 11.51
N SER A 3 23.67 2.46 11.64
CA SER A 3 22.88 1.93 10.53
C SER A 3 21.92 3.01 10.03
N GLN A 4 22.30 3.69 8.96
CA GLN A 4 21.40 4.48 8.14
C GLN A 4 20.44 3.51 7.42
N GLY A 5 19.22 3.38 7.94
CA GLY A 5 18.22 2.47 7.39
C GLY A 5 16.77 2.86 7.67
N GLU A 6 16.51 4.10 8.09
CA GLU A 6 15.14 4.60 8.29
C GLU A 6 14.89 5.76 7.33
N LEU A 7 14.68 5.43 6.05
CA LEU A 7 14.28 6.41 5.05
C LEU A 7 12.81 6.79 5.28
N THR A 8 12.61 7.76 6.18
CA THR A 8 11.36 8.48 6.47
C THR A 8 10.93 9.41 5.32
N ASN A 9 11.23 9.02 4.08
CA ASN A 9 10.95 9.81 2.90
C ASN A 9 9.46 9.85 2.65
N ASP A 10 8.95 11.04 2.31
CA ASP A 10 7.60 11.20 1.79
C ASP A 10 7.51 10.44 0.47
N VAL A 11 6.57 9.50 0.41
CA VAL A 11 6.28 8.69 -0.76
C VAL A 11 4.89 8.99 -1.27
N ARG A 12 4.74 8.93 -2.59
CA ARG A 12 3.44 8.89 -3.25
C ARG A 12 3.41 7.65 -4.11
N LEU A 13 2.58 6.69 -3.72
CA LEU A 13 2.39 5.43 -4.42
C LEU A 13 0.94 5.32 -4.85
N GLY A 14 0.67 4.54 -5.88
CA GLY A 14 -0.70 4.34 -6.35
C GLY A 14 -0.86 2.96 -6.92
N GLY A 15 -2.12 2.55 -7.09
CA GLY A 15 -2.39 1.18 -7.46
C GLY A 15 -3.84 0.79 -7.40
N ILE A 16 -4.05 -0.52 -7.46
CA ILE A 16 -5.36 -1.16 -7.30
C ILE A 16 -5.42 -1.83 -5.92
N ILE A 17 -6.50 -1.59 -5.17
CA ILE A 17 -6.75 -2.28 -3.91
C ILE A 17 -6.93 -3.78 -4.19
N ALA A 18 -6.05 -4.61 -3.66
CA ALA A 18 -6.14 -6.06 -3.77
C ALA A 18 -6.86 -6.70 -2.59
N LYS A 19 -6.73 -6.12 -1.40
CA LYS A 19 -7.32 -6.64 -0.17
C LYS A 19 -7.57 -5.52 0.83
N VAL A 20 -8.61 -5.69 1.62
CA VAL A 20 -9.02 -4.79 2.70
C VAL A 20 -9.23 -5.64 3.94
N ASP A 21 -8.45 -5.40 4.99
CA ASP A 21 -8.61 -6.04 6.29
C ASP A 21 -8.99 -4.98 7.32
N ASN A 22 -10.23 -5.02 7.79
CA ASN A 22 -10.72 -4.14 8.86
C ASN A 22 -10.49 -4.80 10.21
N PHE A 23 -9.59 -4.24 11.00
CA PHE A 23 -9.38 -4.62 12.39
C PHE A 23 -10.22 -3.73 13.32
N LYS A 24 -10.13 -3.98 14.63
CA LYS A 24 -10.93 -3.27 15.64
C LYS A 24 -10.66 -1.76 15.66
N ASP A 25 -9.42 -1.36 15.43
CA ASP A 25 -8.89 -0.02 15.64
C ASP A 25 -8.13 0.54 14.42
N LYS A 26 -7.99 -0.25 13.36
CA LYS A 26 -7.25 0.13 12.15
C LYS A 26 -7.74 -0.64 10.92
N THR A 27 -7.49 -0.08 9.76
CA THR A 27 -7.76 -0.71 8.46
C THR A 27 -6.44 -0.92 7.74
N ARG A 28 -6.22 -2.13 7.22
CA ARG A 28 -5.07 -2.45 6.38
C ARG A 28 -5.51 -2.62 4.94
N LEU A 29 -4.86 -1.90 4.04
CA LEU A 29 -5.03 -2.06 2.60
C LEU A 29 -3.79 -2.73 2.02
N GLU A 30 -3.98 -3.78 1.22
CA GLU A 30 -2.96 -4.29 0.31
C GLU A 30 -3.21 -3.71 -1.07
N ILE A 31 -2.18 -3.09 -1.66
CA ILE A 31 -2.31 -2.37 -2.92
C ILE A 31 -1.30 -2.94 -3.92
N VAL A 32 -1.79 -3.31 -5.10
CA VAL A 32 -0.94 -3.63 -6.26
C VAL A 32 -0.35 -2.34 -6.77
N ASN A 33 0.97 -2.18 -6.64
CA ASN A 33 1.65 -0.96 -7.04
C ASN A 33 1.66 -0.80 -8.56
N LEU A 34 1.16 0.34 -9.02
CA LEU A 34 1.19 0.76 -10.41
C LEU A 34 1.95 2.08 -10.51
N PRO A 35 2.67 2.33 -11.62
CA PRO A 35 3.19 3.65 -11.92
C PRO A 35 2.08 4.69 -11.86
N ILE A 36 2.38 5.85 -11.26
CA ILE A 36 1.47 6.98 -11.20
C ILE A 36 1.95 8.09 -12.12
N ASN A 37 1.01 8.81 -12.72
CA ASN A 37 1.33 10.02 -13.48
C ASN A 37 1.51 11.24 -12.55
N LYS A 38 1.79 12.42 -13.13
CA LYS A 38 1.99 13.67 -12.36
C LYS A 38 0.79 14.08 -11.49
N SER A 39 -0.43 13.69 -11.88
CA SER A 39 -1.65 13.94 -11.09
C SER A 39 -1.86 12.92 -9.96
N GLY A 40 -1.00 11.90 -9.88
CA GLY A 40 -1.11 10.80 -8.91
C GLY A 40 -2.02 9.66 -9.37
N LYS A 41 -2.65 9.76 -10.55
CA LYS A 41 -3.53 8.69 -11.07
C LYS A 41 -2.69 7.45 -11.44
N PRO A 42 -3.03 6.25 -10.93
CA PRO A 42 -2.39 5.01 -11.35
C PRO A 42 -2.67 4.68 -12.81
N ASP A 43 -1.65 4.20 -13.51
CA ASP A 43 -1.73 3.76 -14.89
C ASP A 43 -2.03 2.25 -14.93
N ILE A 44 -3.22 1.88 -15.41
CA ILE A 44 -3.69 0.48 -15.47
C ILE A 44 -3.16 -0.26 -16.70
N ASP A 45 -2.56 0.45 -17.66
CA ASP A 45 -1.98 -0.12 -18.87
C ASP A 45 -0.50 -0.50 -18.66
N GLN A 46 0.05 -0.24 -17.47
CA GLN A 46 1.42 -0.58 -17.08
C GLN A 46 1.45 -1.84 -16.21
N GLU A 47 2.57 -2.57 -16.29
CA GLU A 47 2.77 -3.74 -15.45
C GLU A 47 2.91 -3.36 -13.96
N PRO A 48 2.31 -4.13 -13.05
CA PRO A 48 2.53 -3.99 -11.63
C PRO A 48 3.99 -4.20 -11.24
N THR A 49 4.51 -3.35 -10.34
CA THR A 49 5.89 -3.49 -9.86
C THR A 49 6.00 -4.19 -8.50
N GLY A 50 4.88 -4.64 -7.93
CA GLY A 50 4.82 -5.34 -6.64
C GLY A 50 3.56 -5.02 -5.85
N ARG A 51 3.58 -5.29 -4.55
CA ARG A 51 2.53 -4.87 -3.62
C ARG A 51 3.13 -4.15 -2.42
N PHE A 52 2.40 -3.19 -1.90
CA PHE A 52 2.69 -2.54 -0.62
C PHE A 52 1.46 -2.59 0.27
N ALA A 53 1.67 -2.44 1.57
CA ALA A 53 0.59 -2.39 2.55
C ALA A 53 0.56 -1.03 3.25
N VAL A 54 -0.65 -0.61 3.59
CA VAL A 54 -0.91 0.68 4.24
C VAL A 54 -1.86 0.46 5.41
N TYR A 55 -1.54 1.06 6.54
CA TYR A 55 -2.42 1.08 7.70
C TYR A 55 -3.03 2.46 7.88
N PHE A 56 -4.35 2.49 8.01
CA PHE A 56 -5.12 3.67 8.42
C PHE A 56 -5.63 3.45 9.83
N ASP A 57 -5.53 4.48 10.65
CA ASP A 57 -6.16 4.46 11.97
C ASP A 57 -7.68 4.47 11.82
N GLY A 58 -8.35 3.59 12.55
CA GLY A 58 -9.80 3.43 12.51
C GLY A 58 -10.33 2.63 11.31
N TYR A 59 -11.58 2.92 10.95
CA TYR A 59 -12.35 2.18 9.96
C TYR A 59 -12.43 2.94 8.63
N LEU A 60 -12.12 2.26 7.52
CA LEU A 60 -12.44 2.75 6.19
C LEU A 60 -13.72 2.09 5.66
N GLU A 61 -14.61 2.91 5.11
CA GLU A 61 -15.86 2.48 4.49
C GLU A 61 -15.59 1.52 3.30
N PRO A 62 -15.99 0.24 3.38
CA PRO A 62 -15.68 -0.78 2.38
C PRO A 62 -16.22 -0.46 0.99
N VAL A 63 -17.33 0.29 0.87
CA VAL A 63 -17.86 0.69 -0.44
C VAL A 63 -16.97 1.74 -1.11
N ALA A 64 -16.31 2.59 -0.32
CA ALA A 64 -15.37 3.59 -0.83
C ALA A 64 -14.01 2.95 -1.15
N PHE A 65 -13.53 2.07 -0.26
CA PHE A 65 -12.24 1.40 -0.33
C PHE A 65 -12.42 -0.10 -0.56
N SER A 66 -12.99 -0.48 -1.70
CA SER A 66 -13.20 -1.88 -2.07
C SER A 66 -12.07 -2.42 -2.94
N GLN A 67 -11.92 -3.75 -2.94
CA GLN A 67 -11.05 -4.44 -3.91
C GLN A 67 -11.39 -4.02 -5.35
N GLY A 68 -10.36 -3.87 -6.19
CA GLY A 68 -10.46 -3.45 -7.59
C GLY A 68 -10.50 -1.94 -7.81
N ARG A 69 -10.61 -1.13 -6.74
CA ARG A 69 -10.60 0.33 -6.86
C ARG A 69 -9.19 0.88 -7.02
N LEU A 70 -9.06 1.92 -7.82
CA LEU A 70 -7.83 2.70 -7.92
C LEU A 70 -7.68 3.62 -6.71
N VAL A 71 -6.47 3.68 -6.17
CA VAL A 71 -6.14 4.51 -5.03
C VAL A 71 -4.73 5.09 -5.19
N THR A 72 -4.53 6.26 -4.60
CA THR A 72 -3.22 6.92 -4.49
C THR A 72 -3.00 7.26 -3.04
N ILE A 73 -1.86 6.84 -2.50
CA ILE A 73 -1.47 7.00 -1.12
C ILE A 73 -0.31 7.98 -1.06
N VAL A 74 -0.41 8.94 -0.16
CA VAL A 74 0.68 9.85 0.22
C VAL A 74 0.95 9.60 1.68
N GLY A 75 2.21 9.32 2.01
CA GLY A 75 2.61 9.01 3.38
C GLY A 75 4.11 8.86 3.46
N LYS A 76 4.60 8.17 4.50
CA LYS A 76 6.02 7.91 4.69
C LYS A 76 6.30 6.42 4.63
N GLY A 77 7.48 6.06 4.11
CA GLY A 77 7.98 4.70 4.24
C GLY A 77 8.07 4.30 5.71
N ALA A 78 7.50 3.15 6.05
CA ALA A 78 7.35 2.69 7.44
C ALA A 78 7.98 1.31 7.68
N GLY A 79 8.97 0.94 6.86
CA GLY A 79 9.64 -0.36 6.91
C GLY A 79 8.92 -1.41 6.05
N GLU A 80 8.94 -2.66 6.52
CA GLU A 80 8.42 -3.82 5.81
C GLU A 80 7.63 -4.74 6.75
N GLU A 81 6.67 -5.47 6.20
CA GLU A 81 5.85 -6.46 6.91
C GLU A 81 5.87 -7.79 6.15
N GLU A 82 6.19 -8.88 6.84
CA GLU A 82 6.04 -10.22 6.30
C GLU A 82 4.56 -10.62 6.22
N GLY A 83 4.16 -11.21 5.11
CA GLY A 83 2.82 -11.71 4.89
C GLY A 83 2.78 -12.75 3.79
N LYS A 84 1.59 -12.94 3.21
CA LYS A 84 1.38 -13.90 2.12
C LYS A 84 0.54 -13.31 1.00
N ILE A 85 0.86 -13.72 -0.23
CA ILE A 85 0.00 -13.54 -1.40
C ILE A 85 -0.44 -14.94 -1.83
N GLY A 86 -1.69 -15.29 -1.52
CA GLY A 86 -2.12 -16.68 -1.62
C GLY A 86 -1.33 -17.54 -0.65
N GLU A 87 -0.62 -18.54 -1.15
CA GLU A 87 0.22 -19.44 -0.36
C GLU A 87 1.70 -19.04 -0.31
N HIS A 88 2.10 -18.03 -1.09
CA HIS A 88 3.49 -17.60 -1.18
C HIS A 88 3.82 -16.56 -0.11
N GLU A 89 4.95 -16.74 0.57
CA GLU A 89 5.52 -15.73 1.46
C GLU A 89 5.92 -14.48 0.67
N TYR A 90 5.61 -13.31 1.22
CA TYR A 90 5.87 -12.04 0.59
C TYR A 90 6.19 -10.98 1.64
N VAL A 91 7.15 -10.11 1.32
CA VAL A 91 7.52 -8.97 2.16
C VAL A 91 6.88 -7.72 1.56
N PHE A 92 5.96 -7.11 2.30
CA PHE A 92 5.27 -5.89 1.90
C PHE A 92 6.02 -4.66 2.42
N PRO A 93 6.50 -3.76 1.55
CA PRO A 93 6.84 -2.41 1.97
C PRO A 93 5.63 -1.74 2.63
N LEU A 94 5.86 -1.04 3.73
CA LEU A 94 4.83 -0.34 4.47
C LEU A 94 4.84 1.16 4.18
N VAL A 95 3.64 1.73 4.08
CA VAL A 95 3.42 3.18 4.09
C VAL A 95 2.49 3.52 5.26
N LYS A 96 2.81 4.61 5.96
CA LYS A 96 1.97 5.19 7.02
C LYS A 96 1.63 6.64 6.73
#